data_AF-A0AA37NU06-F1
#
_entry.id   AF-A0AA37NU06-F1
#
_cell.length_a   1.000
_cell.length_b   1.000
_cell.length_c   1.000
_cell.angle_alpha   90.00
_cell.angle_beta   90.00
_cell.angle_gamma   90.00
#
_symmetry.space_group_name_H-M   'P 1'
#
loop_
_entity.id
_entity.type
_entity.pdbx_description
1 polymer ?
#
loop_
_entity_poly.entity_id
_entity_poly.type
_entity_poly.pdbx_seq_one_letter_code
_entity_poly.pdbx_strand_id
1 'polypeptide(L)'
;MTEPLKAVNFYKRDLLRGCPHNLKADGELFLHPAETANPAAYVTRMFDTRDPDCTFNRLTVDGEFEGVRLEVVVAAADTPDAVVDDRDADLSELLADPGVDPARKRELLCALRHVRAVDCTDLLLHSLTGRYVWVYAGAYPAGECDWTLRGLRLEFPRVSFTGYFPEIYRQDDFFDRYIAVFQSLYLDLERRADELPHRLDYETVPDEGLLELADWLGLCCDGLFTPAQLRTIISGLDLYQGMKGTRAALEAVLELVCGVPPRIVERFQWERIPLPPARRALYGRLYGGDSGSFCVLLPPLPGFPEPGRLERLIRLYSPIGTPHRLVFLNPCSRADDHCYLDGTGVLATPGEAAANAGTLDGFIALG
;
A
#
# COMPACT_ATOMS: atom_id res chain seq x y z
N MET A 1 23.72 5.30 24.96
CA MET A 1 23.89 5.50 23.51
C MET A 1 24.34 6.93 23.29
N THR A 2 25.62 7.16 22.99
CA THR A 2 26.11 8.54 22.86
C THR A 2 25.89 9.10 21.45
N GLU A 3 25.71 8.26 20.43
CA GLU A 3 25.33 8.67 19.08
C GLU A 3 24.28 7.73 18.48
N PRO A 4 23.22 8.26 17.84
CA PRO A 4 22.23 7.44 17.15
C PRO A 4 22.81 6.86 15.86
N LEU A 5 22.51 5.58 15.59
CA LEU A 5 22.78 4.95 14.29
C LEU A 5 22.02 5.72 13.21
N LYS A 6 22.75 6.22 12.20
CA LYS A 6 22.17 6.88 11.02
C LYS A 6 22.11 5.89 9.87
N ALA A 7 21.19 6.11 8.96
CA ALA A 7 21.07 5.33 7.75
C ALA A 7 20.81 6.21 6.54
N VAL A 8 21.35 5.80 5.40
CA VAL A 8 21.04 6.36 4.08
C VAL A 8 20.35 5.30 3.27
N ASN A 9 19.17 5.64 2.77
CA ASN A 9 18.30 4.76 2.01
C ASN A 9 18.32 5.18 0.54
N PHE A 10 18.86 4.33 -0.32
CA PHE A 10 18.80 4.47 -1.77
C PHE A 10 17.61 3.66 -2.30
N TYR A 11 16.41 4.20 -2.12
CA TYR A 11 15.17 3.57 -2.56
C TYR A 11 14.41 4.50 -3.51
N LYS A 12 13.58 3.91 -4.37
CA LYS A 12 12.65 4.64 -5.25
C LYS A 12 13.35 5.75 -6.03
N ARG A 13 12.97 7.01 -5.81
CA ARG A 13 13.55 8.18 -6.51
C ARG A 13 15.05 8.34 -6.30
N ASP A 14 15.56 7.97 -5.12
CA ASP A 14 17.00 8.05 -4.86
C ASP A 14 17.77 6.91 -5.52
N LEU A 15 17.13 5.76 -5.73
CA LEU A 15 17.69 4.68 -6.55
C LEU A 15 17.86 5.16 -8.01
N LEU A 16 16.88 5.85 -8.58
CA LEU A 16 16.95 6.38 -9.95
C LEU A 16 17.96 7.51 -10.15
N ARG A 17 18.49 8.11 -9.08
CA ARG A 17 19.55 9.13 -9.14
C ARG A 17 20.95 8.54 -9.20
N GLY A 18 21.10 7.23 -9.10
CA GLY A 18 22.36 6.56 -9.38
C GLY A 18 22.64 6.46 -10.88
N CYS A 19 23.68 5.71 -11.22
CA CYS A 19 24.03 5.40 -12.60
C CYS A 19 23.70 3.93 -12.92
N PRO A 20 22.51 3.64 -13.48
CA PRO A 20 22.17 2.31 -13.99
C PRO A 20 22.87 2.01 -15.33
N HIS A 21 23.22 0.76 -15.54
CA HIS A 21 23.68 0.20 -16.81
C HIS A 21 22.94 -1.11 -17.09
N ASN A 22 22.32 -1.23 -18.27
CA ASN A 22 21.42 -2.34 -18.63
C ASN A 22 20.28 -2.55 -17.60
N LEU A 23 19.78 -1.46 -17.01
CA LEU A 23 18.67 -1.48 -16.05
C LEU A 23 17.57 -0.51 -16.45
N LYS A 24 16.32 -0.89 -16.20
CA LYS A 24 15.12 -0.08 -16.39
C LYS A 24 14.29 -0.05 -15.10
N ALA A 25 13.64 1.07 -14.85
CA ALA A 25 12.74 1.23 -13.71
C ALA A 25 11.32 0.76 -14.06
N ASP A 26 10.65 0.10 -13.14
CA ASP A 26 9.21 -0.22 -13.25
C ASP A 26 8.32 0.91 -12.67
N GLY A 27 7.00 0.65 -12.59
CA GLY A 27 6.04 1.59 -12.02
C GLY A 27 6.21 1.86 -10.52
N GLU A 28 6.88 0.97 -9.79
CA GLU A 28 7.21 1.11 -8.37
C GLU A 28 8.59 1.73 -8.13
N LEU A 29 9.31 2.02 -9.22
CA LEU A 29 10.67 2.56 -9.26
C LEU A 29 11.74 1.56 -8.78
N PHE A 30 11.48 0.26 -8.93
CA PHE A 30 12.48 -0.80 -8.78
C PHE A 30 13.24 -1.00 -10.08
N LEU A 31 14.51 -1.40 -9.98
CA LEU A 31 15.37 -1.63 -11.15
C LEU A 31 15.36 -3.10 -11.56
N HIS A 32 15.14 -3.32 -12.85
CA HIS A 32 15.10 -4.64 -13.50
C HIS A 32 16.05 -4.64 -14.70
N PRO A 33 16.58 -5.80 -15.14
CA PRO A 33 17.39 -5.88 -16.34
C PRO A 33 16.60 -5.40 -17.57
N ALA A 34 17.23 -4.56 -18.40
CA ALA A 34 16.66 -4.20 -19.70
C ALA A 34 16.80 -5.38 -20.67
N GLU A 35 17.97 -6.02 -20.69
CA GLU A 35 18.28 -7.28 -21.38
C GLU A 35 18.69 -8.33 -20.33
N THR A 36 17.87 -9.37 -20.16
CA THR A 36 17.96 -10.38 -19.08
C THR A 36 19.17 -11.30 -19.16
N ALA A 37 19.73 -11.51 -20.37
CA ALA A 37 20.92 -12.33 -20.57
C ALA A 37 22.24 -11.56 -20.41
N ASN A 38 22.19 -10.23 -20.33
CA ASN A 38 23.38 -9.39 -20.30
C ASN A 38 23.72 -8.96 -18.87
N PRO A 39 25.02 -8.75 -18.56
CA PRO A 39 25.40 -8.13 -17.30
C PRO A 39 24.73 -6.77 -17.11
N ALA A 40 24.38 -6.45 -15.87
CA ALA A 40 23.92 -5.13 -15.51
C ALA A 40 24.72 -4.61 -14.33
N ALA A 41 24.71 -3.30 -14.15
CA ALA A 41 25.39 -2.67 -13.03
C ALA A 41 24.64 -1.45 -12.56
N TYR A 42 24.76 -1.16 -11.28
CA TYR A 42 24.22 0.02 -10.65
C TYR A 42 25.28 0.63 -9.74
N VAL A 43 25.48 1.94 -9.87
CA VAL A 43 26.37 2.72 -8.98
C VAL A 43 25.55 3.80 -8.29
N THR A 44 25.61 3.87 -6.96
CA THR A 44 24.95 4.95 -6.22
C THR A 44 25.62 6.29 -6.53
N ARG A 45 24.87 7.39 -6.35
CA ARG A 45 25.53 8.70 -6.17
C ARG A 45 26.49 8.64 -4.98
N MET A 46 27.52 9.50 -5.02
CA MET A 46 28.37 9.74 -3.87
C MET A 46 27.51 10.17 -2.68
N PHE A 47 27.71 9.51 -1.54
CA PHE A 47 27.17 9.99 -0.27
C PHE A 47 28.29 10.62 0.56
N ASP A 48 28.07 11.84 1.05
CA ASP A 48 28.99 12.60 1.91
C ASP A 48 28.49 12.52 3.36
N THR A 49 29.24 11.82 4.21
CA THR A 49 28.94 11.69 5.65
C THR A 49 29.18 12.99 6.41
N ARG A 50 29.92 13.94 5.80
CA ARG A 50 30.47 15.18 6.37
C ARG A 50 31.50 14.97 7.48
N ASP A 51 31.97 13.73 7.65
CA ASP A 51 32.95 13.36 8.66
C ASP A 51 34.11 12.58 8.00
N PRO A 52 35.33 13.15 7.93
CA PRO A 52 36.53 12.49 7.41
C PRO A 52 36.81 11.13 8.03
N ASP A 53 36.56 10.98 9.33
CA ASP A 53 36.84 9.74 10.06
C ASP A 53 35.59 8.87 10.22
N CYS A 54 34.58 9.08 9.37
CA CYS A 54 33.35 8.30 9.44
C CYS A 54 33.64 6.81 9.27
N THR A 55 33.04 6.01 10.14
CA THR A 55 33.07 4.56 10.10
C THR A 55 31.75 4.03 9.56
N PHE A 56 31.75 2.84 8.97
CA PHE A 56 30.53 2.24 8.44
C PHE A 56 30.14 0.98 9.23
N ASN A 57 28.83 0.79 9.42
CA ASN A 57 28.30 -0.34 10.16
C ASN A 57 27.96 -1.51 9.23
N ARG A 58 27.01 -1.31 8.32
CA ARG A 58 26.38 -2.37 7.54
C ARG A 58 25.82 -1.81 6.23
N LEU A 59 25.85 -2.61 5.17
CA LEU A 59 25.08 -2.38 3.96
C LEU A 59 24.13 -3.54 3.74
N THR A 60 22.84 -3.26 3.56
CA THR A 60 21.88 -4.25 3.07
C THR A 60 21.42 -3.91 1.65
N VAL A 61 21.36 -4.93 0.81
CA VAL A 61 20.86 -4.90 -0.56
C VAL A 61 19.51 -5.58 -0.60
N ASP A 62 18.48 -4.83 -0.95
CA ASP A 62 17.11 -5.33 -1.05
C ASP A 62 16.77 -5.63 -2.51
N GLY A 63 16.34 -6.85 -2.77
CA GLY A 63 16.10 -7.34 -4.12
C GLY A 63 15.91 -8.85 -4.21
N GLU A 64 15.61 -9.30 -5.42
CA GLU A 64 15.48 -10.71 -5.79
C GLU A 64 16.57 -11.01 -6.82
N PHE A 65 17.47 -11.94 -6.49
CA PHE A 65 18.68 -12.22 -7.28
C PHE A 65 18.77 -13.71 -7.66
N GLU A 66 17.64 -14.34 -7.98
CA GLU A 66 17.61 -15.75 -8.38
C GLU A 66 18.21 -15.94 -9.78
N GLY A 67 19.14 -16.88 -9.94
CA GLY A 67 19.78 -17.16 -11.23
C GLY A 67 20.84 -16.15 -11.69
N VAL A 68 21.10 -15.10 -10.90
CA VAL A 68 22.10 -14.07 -11.21
C VAL A 68 23.19 -14.04 -10.13
N ARG A 69 24.46 -13.91 -10.55
CA ARG A 69 25.56 -13.69 -9.62
C ARG A 69 25.65 -12.21 -9.26
N LEU A 70 25.45 -11.88 -7.99
CA LEU A 70 25.52 -10.52 -7.48
C LEU A 70 26.93 -10.21 -6.97
N GLU A 71 27.53 -9.11 -7.42
CA GLU A 71 28.77 -8.56 -6.91
C GLU A 71 28.50 -7.20 -6.28
N VAL A 72 28.85 -7.03 -5.01
CA VAL A 72 28.70 -5.75 -4.30
C VAL A 72 30.08 -5.24 -3.93
N VAL A 73 30.37 -3.99 -4.27
CA VAL A 73 31.58 -3.26 -3.85
C VAL A 73 31.15 -1.98 -3.15
N VAL A 74 31.58 -1.83 -1.90
CA VAL A 74 31.42 -0.60 -1.13
C VAL A 74 32.78 0.03 -0.98
N ALA A 75 32.96 1.22 -1.52
CA ALA A 75 34.23 1.94 -1.45
C ALA A 75 34.07 3.25 -0.68
N ALA A 76 35.09 3.61 0.10
CA ALA A 76 35.14 4.85 0.83
C ALA A 76 36.46 5.60 0.62
N ALA A 77 36.39 6.93 0.65
CA ALA A 77 37.54 7.83 0.52
C ALA A 77 37.33 9.12 1.30
N ASP A 78 38.42 9.81 1.65
CA ASP A 78 38.35 11.10 2.37
C ASP A 78 38.19 12.29 1.41
N THR A 79 38.54 12.08 0.14
CA THR A 79 38.42 13.05 -0.95
C THR A 79 37.75 12.40 -2.17
N PRO A 80 36.95 13.16 -2.95
CA PRO A 80 36.42 12.67 -4.23
C PRO A 80 37.47 12.77 -5.35
N ASP A 81 38.51 13.57 -5.15
CA ASP A 81 39.59 13.75 -6.11
C ASP A 81 40.48 12.50 -6.14
N ALA A 82 40.77 12.01 -7.35
CA ALA A 82 41.71 10.94 -7.59
C ALA A 82 42.50 11.17 -8.88
N VAL A 83 43.67 10.53 -8.97
CA VAL A 83 44.44 10.48 -10.21
C VAL A 83 43.99 9.26 -11.01
N VAL A 84 43.35 9.49 -12.15
CA VAL A 84 42.87 8.46 -13.07
C VAL A 84 43.56 8.66 -14.42
N ASP A 85 44.29 7.62 -14.89
CA ASP A 85 45.04 7.66 -16.15
C ASP A 85 45.98 8.89 -16.25
N ASP A 86 46.77 9.10 -15.20
CA ASP A 86 47.73 10.20 -15.03
C ASP A 86 47.14 11.62 -15.09
N ARG A 87 45.83 11.75 -14.82
CA ARG A 87 45.13 13.04 -14.76
C ARG A 87 44.31 13.17 -13.48
N ASP A 88 44.27 14.37 -12.94
CA ASP A 88 43.36 14.70 -11.84
C ASP A 88 41.91 14.61 -12.34
N ALA A 89 41.09 13.86 -11.62
CA ALA A 89 39.70 13.65 -11.93
C ALA A 89 38.84 13.61 -10.67
N ASP A 90 37.60 14.07 -10.79
CA ASP A 90 36.58 13.91 -9.75
C ASP A 90 35.91 12.54 -9.92
N LEU A 91 36.09 11.65 -8.94
CA LEU A 91 35.48 10.32 -8.94
C LEU A 91 33.96 10.39 -8.92
N SER A 92 33.37 11.41 -8.31
CA SER A 92 31.92 11.57 -8.25
C SER A 92 31.32 11.82 -9.63
N GLU A 93 31.98 12.62 -10.48
CA GLU A 93 31.58 12.86 -11.86
C GLU A 93 31.79 11.63 -12.74
N LEU A 94 32.97 10.99 -12.65
CA LEU A 94 33.29 9.79 -13.43
C LEU A 94 32.37 8.61 -13.12
N LEU A 95 32.04 8.39 -11.85
CA LEU A 95 31.16 7.30 -11.42
C LEU A 95 29.69 7.59 -11.75
N ALA A 96 29.29 8.86 -11.85
CA ALA A 96 27.95 9.26 -12.25
C ALA A 96 27.74 9.24 -13.79
N ASP A 97 28.80 9.31 -14.59
CA ASP A 97 28.71 9.37 -16.05
C ASP A 97 28.22 8.03 -16.66
N PRO A 98 27.05 7.98 -17.33
CA PRO A 98 26.54 6.76 -17.95
C PRO A 98 27.38 6.28 -19.15
N GLY A 99 28.25 7.13 -19.72
CA GLY A 99 29.16 6.77 -20.80
C GLY A 99 30.38 5.96 -20.36
N VAL A 100 30.70 5.95 -19.06
CA VAL A 100 31.83 5.20 -18.51
C VAL A 100 31.43 3.73 -18.31
N ASP A 101 32.25 2.83 -18.84
CA ASP A 101 32.03 1.39 -18.75
C ASP A 101 31.93 0.90 -17.28
N PRO A 102 30.94 0.07 -16.93
CA PRO A 102 30.77 -0.42 -15.57
C PRO A 102 31.97 -1.20 -15.02
N ALA A 103 32.72 -1.93 -15.85
CA ALA A 103 33.90 -2.65 -15.38
C ALA A 103 34.99 -1.65 -14.96
N ARG A 104 35.16 -0.55 -15.71
CA ARG A 104 36.03 0.55 -15.33
C ARG A 104 35.60 1.22 -14.02
N LYS A 105 34.30 1.47 -13.82
CA LYS A 105 33.79 2.02 -12.54
C LYS A 105 34.12 1.10 -11.37
N ARG A 106 33.92 -0.21 -11.54
CA ARG A 106 34.28 -1.22 -10.54
C ARG A 106 35.77 -1.21 -10.23
N GLU A 107 36.64 -1.12 -11.24
CA GLU A 107 38.09 -1.03 -11.04
C GLU A 107 38.49 0.20 -10.21
N LEU A 108 37.92 1.36 -10.52
CA LEU A 108 38.17 2.60 -9.78
C LEU A 108 37.77 2.46 -8.30
N LEU A 109 36.60 1.87 -8.03
CA LEU A 109 36.12 1.64 -6.67
C LEU A 109 37.01 0.63 -5.92
N CYS A 110 37.48 -0.43 -6.59
CA CYS A 110 38.40 -1.40 -6.01
C CYS A 110 39.81 -0.83 -5.76
N ALA A 111 40.18 0.30 -6.38
CA ALA A 111 41.44 0.98 -6.11
C ALA A 111 41.40 1.79 -4.80
N LEU A 112 40.20 2.11 -4.29
CA LEU A 112 39.99 2.77 -3.00
C LEU A 112 39.99 1.76 -1.84
N ARG A 113 39.85 2.26 -0.61
CA ARG A 113 39.50 1.41 0.54
C ARG A 113 38.10 0.86 0.28
N HIS A 114 37.98 -0.46 0.19
CA HIS A 114 36.72 -1.09 -0.18
C HIS A 114 36.46 -2.39 0.57
N VAL A 115 35.19 -2.76 0.63
CA VAL A 115 34.70 -4.09 0.98
C VAL A 115 34.00 -4.65 -0.25
N ARG A 116 34.35 -5.88 -0.62
CA ARG A 116 33.77 -6.58 -1.76
C ARG A 116 33.17 -7.90 -1.30
N ALA A 117 31.96 -8.19 -1.75
CA ALA A 117 31.30 -9.47 -1.53
C ALA A 117 30.62 -9.95 -2.82
N VAL A 118 30.42 -11.26 -2.90
CA VAL A 118 29.74 -11.93 -4.01
C VAL A 118 28.63 -12.79 -3.43
N ASP A 119 27.46 -12.75 -4.06
CA ASP A 119 26.24 -13.46 -3.66
C ASP A 119 25.89 -13.21 -2.19
N CYS A 120 26.07 -11.96 -1.76
CA CYS A 120 25.86 -11.50 -0.41
C CYS A 120 25.09 -10.18 -0.44
N THR A 121 23.91 -10.18 0.17
CA THR A 121 23.02 -9.01 0.25
C THR A 121 23.13 -8.28 1.58
N ASP A 122 23.98 -8.76 2.50
CA ASP A 122 24.15 -8.20 3.83
C ASP A 122 25.64 -8.18 4.22
N LEU A 123 26.24 -7.00 4.14
CA LEU A 123 27.67 -6.80 4.31
C LEU A 123 27.98 -6.05 5.59
N LEU A 124 28.88 -6.60 6.41
CA LEU A 124 29.49 -5.89 7.53
C LEU A 124 30.60 -4.97 7.03
N LEU A 125 30.55 -3.68 7.40
CA LEU A 125 31.46 -2.65 6.88
C LEU A 125 32.44 -2.11 7.94
N HIS A 126 32.65 -2.85 9.04
CA HIS A 126 33.43 -2.37 10.19
C HIS A 126 34.91 -2.05 9.89
N SER A 127 35.45 -2.59 8.80
CA SER A 127 36.81 -2.30 8.33
C SER A 127 36.90 -1.05 7.43
N LEU A 128 35.77 -0.45 7.05
CA LEU A 128 35.68 0.66 6.12
C LEU A 128 35.61 2.00 6.87
N THR A 129 36.41 2.96 6.43
CA THR A 129 36.44 4.33 6.95
C THR A 129 36.59 5.34 5.83
N GLY A 130 35.95 6.50 5.97
CA GLY A 130 36.16 7.66 5.11
C GLY A 130 34.92 8.54 4.98
N ARG A 131 35.12 9.76 4.48
CA ARG A 131 34.04 10.75 4.31
C ARG A 131 33.01 10.40 3.25
N TYR A 132 33.49 9.99 2.09
CA TYR A 132 32.68 9.75 0.91
C TYR A 132 32.55 8.26 0.69
N VAL A 133 31.35 7.82 0.31
CA VAL A 133 31.07 6.41 0.06
C VAL A 133 30.28 6.22 -1.23
N TRP A 134 30.62 5.15 -1.93
CA TRP A 134 29.96 4.68 -3.14
C TRP A 134 29.65 3.19 -3.00
N VAL A 135 28.50 2.79 -3.54
CA VAL A 135 28.10 1.39 -3.63
C VAL A 135 27.94 1.04 -5.10
N TYR A 136 28.63 -0.02 -5.52
CA TYR A 136 28.46 -0.67 -6.82
C TYR A 136 27.78 -2.02 -6.60
N ALA A 137 26.73 -2.27 -7.38
CA ALA A 137 26.06 -3.56 -7.48
C ALA A 137 26.13 -4.04 -8.94
N GLY A 138 26.93 -5.06 -9.21
CA GLY A 138 27.04 -5.73 -10.50
C GLY A 138 26.26 -7.03 -10.49
N ALA A 139 25.52 -7.30 -11.55
CA ALA A 139 24.70 -8.48 -11.70
C ALA A 139 25.12 -9.22 -12.98
N TYR A 140 25.54 -10.48 -12.84
CA TYR A 140 26.09 -11.29 -13.91
C TYR A 140 25.23 -12.55 -14.10
N PRO A 141 24.27 -12.53 -15.04
CA PRO A 141 23.37 -13.65 -15.25
C PRO A 141 24.10 -14.82 -15.94
N ALA A 142 23.74 -16.05 -15.60
CA ALA A 142 24.27 -17.26 -16.27
C ALA A 142 23.50 -17.64 -17.54
N GLY A 143 22.32 -17.04 -17.74
CA GLY A 143 21.40 -17.22 -18.86
C GLY A 143 20.28 -16.19 -18.77
N GLU A 144 19.18 -16.35 -19.52
CA GLU A 144 18.02 -15.49 -19.33
C GLU A 144 17.40 -15.72 -17.95
N CYS A 145 17.54 -14.74 -17.07
CA CYS A 145 16.86 -14.71 -15.77
C CYS A 145 16.38 -13.29 -15.48
N ASP A 146 15.24 -13.20 -14.83
CA ASP A 146 14.75 -11.93 -14.30
C ASP A 146 15.24 -11.76 -12.87
N TRP A 147 15.49 -10.53 -12.47
CA TRP A 147 15.97 -10.19 -11.14
C TRP A 147 15.68 -8.72 -10.86
N THR A 148 15.59 -8.34 -9.58
CA THR A 148 15.14 -7.01 -9.19
C THR A 148 16.04 -6.43 -8.11
N LEU A 149 16.47 -5.18 -8.28
CA LEU A 149 17.06 -4.36 -7.23
C LEU A 149 16.02 -3.34 -6.74
N ARG A 150 15.56 -3.52 -5.50
CA ARG A 150 14.56 -2.66 -4.85
C ARG A 150 15.19 -1.46 -4.15
N GLY A 151 16.38 -1.65 -3.58
CA GLY A 151 17.10 -0.58 -2.92
C GLY A 151 18.36 -1.02 -2.17
N LEU A 152 19.06 -0.03 -1.63
CA LEU A 152 20.26 -0.21 -0.80
C LEU A 152 20.10 0.60 0.48
N ARG A 153 20.53 0.06 1.62
CA ARG A 153 20.56 0.78 2.90
C ARG A 153 21.93 0.70 3.51
N LEU A 154 22.56 1.86 3.67
CA LEU A 154 23.87 2.01 4.29
C LEU A 154 23.73 2.60 5.69
N GLU A 155 24.33 1.94 6.68
CA GLU A 155 24.29 2.35 8.09
C GLU A 155 25.64 2.85 8.59
N PHE A 156 25.64 3.95 9.33
CA PHE A 156 26.83 4.61 9.89
C PHE A 156 26.44 5.53 11.07
N PRO A 157 27.33 5.87 12.01
CA PRO A 157 28.68 5.35 12.16
C PRO A 157 28.67 3.86 12.57
N ARG A 158 29.85 3.23 12.61
CA ARG A 158 29.99 1.88 13.19
C ARG A 158 29.51 1.89 14.63
N VAL A 159 28.58 1.01 14.95
CA VAL A 159 28.19 0.69 16.32
C VAL A 159 28.75 -0.68 16.64
N SER A 160 29.41 -0.83 17.79
CA SER A 160 29.85 -2.15 18.27
C SER A 160 29.24 -2.41 19.64
N PHE A 161 28.53 -3.53 19.74
CA PHE A 161 27.95 -4.00 20.99
C PHE A 161 29.00 -4.55 21.95
N THR A 162 30.25 -4.77 21.51
CA THR A 162 31.34 -5.21 22.41
C THR A 162 31.60 -4.23 23.55
N GLY A 163 31.28 -2.93 23.36
CA GLY A 163 31.36 -1.92 24.42
C GLY A 163 30.53 -2.24 25.66
N TYR A 164 29.45 -3.02 25.51
CA TYR A 164 28.62 -3.48 26.63
C TYR A 164 29.22 -4.67 27.39
N PHE A 165 30.21 -5.35 26.83
CA PHE A 165 30.88 -6.48 27.46
C PHE A 165 32.08 -6.01 28.31
N PRO A 166 32.54 -6.83 29.27
CA PRO A 166 33.76 -6.57 30.02
C PRO A 166 35.00 -6.34 29.13
N GLU A 167 35.96 -5.55 29.60
CA GLU A 167 37.16 -5.14 28.83
C GLU A 167 37.95 -6.30 28.23
N ILE A 168 38.01 -7.44 28.92
CA ILE A 168 38.70 -8.66 28.48
C ILE A 168 38.20 -9.18 27.12
N TYR A 169 36.96 -8.85 26.73
CA TYR A 169 36.37 -9.26 25.45
C TYR A 169 36.41 -8.16 24.37
N ARG A 170 36.71 -6.90 24.73
CA ARG A 170 36.62 -5.75 23.81
C ARG A 170 37.76 -5.67 22.80
N GLN A 171 38.89 -6.33 23.08
CA GLN A 171 40.11 -6.24 22.27
C GLN A 171 40.26 -7.39 21.27
N ASP A 172 39.28 -8.29 21.21
CA ASP A 172 39.33 -9.46 20.34
C ASP A 172 38.51 -9.22 19.06
N ASP A 173 39.18 -9.17 17.91
CA ASP A 173 38.56 -8.95 16.58
C ASP A 173 37.59 -10.08 16.21
N PHE A 174 37.88 -11.32 16.63
CA PHE A 174 36.97 -12.44 16.40
C PHE A 174 35.67 -12.25 17.19
N PHE A 175 35.76 -11.84 18.46
CA PHE A 175 34.60 -11.58 19.30
C PHE A 175 33.75 -10.42 18.76
N ASP A 176 34.38 -9.35 18.29
CA ASP A 176 33.66 -8.22 17.68
C ASP A 176 32.85 -8.66 16.45
N ARG A 177 33.46 -9.44 15.55
CA ARG A 177 32.77 -10.00 14.38
C ARG A 177 31.69 -11.01 14.76
N TYR A 178 31.94 -11.84 15.78
CA TYR A 178 30.96 -12.79 16.29
C TYR A 178 29.73 -12.09 16.86
N ILE A 179 29.92 -11.05 17.68
CA ILE A 179 28.85 -10.24 18.26
C ILE A 179 28.14 -9.41 17.20
N ALA A 180 28.83 -8.97 16.14
CA ALA A 180 28.22 -8.23 15.04
C ALA A 180 27.03 -8.97 14.41
N VAL A 181 27.06 -10.31 14.33
CA VAL A 181 25.93 -11.10 13.82
C VAL A 181 24.69 -10.93 14.72
N PHE A 182 24.85 -11.04 16.04
CA PHE A 182 23.75 -10.87 16.99
C PHE A 182 23.27 -9.42 17.04
N GLN A 183 24.20 -8.47 16.91
CA GLN A 183 23.88 -7.06 16.82
C GLN A 183 23.00 -6.79 15.60
N SER A 184 23.34 -7.31 14.41
CA SER A 184 22.52 -7.15 13.21
C SER A 184 21.11 -7.69 13.41
N LEU A 185 20.96 -8.89 14.00
CA LEU A 185 19.65 -9.48 14.32
C LEU A 185 18.84 -8.61 15.30
N TYR A 186 19.50 -8.07 16.32
CA TYR A 186 18.87 -7.20 17.31
C TYR A 186 18.40 -5.88 16.69
N LEU A 187 19.26 -5.21 15.94
CA LEU A 187 18.94 -3.94 15.28
C LEU A 187 17.83 -4.11 14.24
N ASP A 188 17.79 -5.25 13.53
CA ASP A 188 16.70 -5.58 12.61
C ASP A 188 15.36 -5.77 13.34
N LEU A 189 15.38 -6.38 14.53
CA LEU A 189 14.19 -6.53 15.35
C LEU A 189 13.73 -5.20 15.95
N GLU A 190 14.66 -4.39 16.44
CA GLU A 190 14.38 -3.05 16.97
C GLU A 190 13.75 -2.17 15.88
N ARG A 191 14.30 -2.18 14.67
CA ARG A 191 13.73 -1.48 13.51
C ARG A 191 12.32 -1.97 13.17
N ARG A 192 12.08 -3.28 13.18
CA ARG A 192 10.72 -3.83 12.95
C ARG A 192 9.74 -3.37 14.04
N ALA A 193 10.20 -3.23 15.28
CA ALA A 193 9.39 -2.69 16.36
C ALA A 193 9.13 -1.19 16.19
N ASP A 194 10.11 -0.42 15.73
CA ASP A 194 9.97 1.02 15.43
C ASP A 194 9.02 1.27 14.24
N GLU A 195 8.97 0.35 13.27
CA GLU A 195 8.05 0.41 12.12
C GLU A 195 6.61 -0.02 12.49
N LEU A 196 6.41 -0.70 13.62
CA LEU A 196 5.13 -1.28 14.02
C LEU A 196 4.00 -0.24 14.15
N PRO A 197 4.19 0.95 14.74
CA PRO A 197 3.16 2.00 14.78
C PRO A 197 2.65 2.37 13.39
N HIS A 198 3.51 2.46 12.38
CA HIS A 198 3.12 2.76 11.00
C HIS A 198 2.30 1.64 10.34
N ARG A 199 2.51 0.39 10.77
CA ARG A 199 1.73 -0.77 10.31
C ARG A 199 0.37 -0.88 10.99
N LEU A 200 0.19 -0.26 12.17
CA LEU A 200 -1.07 -0.22 12.91
C LEU A 200 -1.90 1.04 12.64
N ASP A 201 -1.33 2.02 11.93
CA ASP A 201 -2.02 3.23 11.55
C ASP A 201 -2.84 3.01 10.27
N TYR A 202 -4.17 3.16 10.41
CA TYR A 202 -5.13 2.99 9.32
C TYR A 202 -4.97 4.05 8.22
N GLU A 203 -4.22 5.13 8.43
CA GLU A 203 -3.94 6.16 7.42
C GLU A 203 -2.72 5.80 6.57
N THR A 204 -1.71 5.15 7.16
CA THR A 204 -0.43 4.89 6.49
C THR A 204 -0.23 3.44 6.05
N VAL A 205 -0.95 2.48 6.64
CA VAL A 205 -0.81 1.06 6.29
C VAL A 205 -1.15 0.84 4.80
N PRO A 206 -0.39 0.00 4.06
CA PRO A 206 -0.77 -0.43 2.72
C PRO A 206 -2.13 -1.14 2.70
N ASP A 207 -2.78 -1.16 1.54
CA ASP A 207 -4.13 -1.73 1.42
C ASP A 207 -4.23 -3.22 1.79
N GLU A 208 -3.14 -3.98 1.61
CA GLU A 208 -3.04 -5.38 2.04
C GLU A 208 -3.10 -5.51 3.57
N GLY A 209 -2.32 -4.69 4.29
CA GLY A 209 -2.30 -4.68 5.75
C GLY A 209 -3.55 -4.06 6.36
N LEU A 210 -4.28 -3.23 5.61
CA LEU A 210 -5.54 -2.64 6.05
C LEU A 210 -6.62 -3.70 6.30
N LEU A 211 -6.64 -4.78 5.51
CA LEU A 211 -7.59 -5.87 5.69
C LEU A 211 -7.34 -6.63 7.00
N GLU A 212 -6.08 -6.87 7.35
CA GLU A 212 -5.69 -7.49 8.63
C GLU A 212 -6.11 -6.59 9.81
N LEU A 213 -5.85 -5.29 9.70
CA LEU A 213 -6.26 -4.32 10.72
C LEU A 213 -7.78 -4.28 10.87
N ALA A 214 -8.52 -4.33 9.76
CA ALA A 214 -9.97 -4.37 9.77
C ALA A 214 -10.50 -5.64 10.47
N ASP A 215 -9.91 -6.81 10.19
CA ASP A 215 -10.28 -8.06 10.86
C ASP A 215 -10.08 -8.00 12.38
N TRP A 216 -8.96 -7.44 12.84
CA TRP A 216 -8.70 -7.23 14.28
C TRP A 216 -9.72 -6.31 14.95
N LEU A 217 -10.27 -5.35 14.20
CA LEU A 217 -11.33 -4.45 14.64
C LEU A 217 -12.74 -5.06 14.51
N GLY A 218 -12.84 -6.35 14.17
CA GLY A 218 -14.11 -7.06 13.99
C GLY A 218 -14.88 -6.63 12.74
N LEU A 219 -14.19 -6.09 11.73
CA LEU A 219 -14.75 -5.77 10.41
C LEU A 219 -14.57 -6.98 9.47
N CYS A 220 -15.18 -8.12 9.80
CA CYS A 220 -15.13 -9.32 8.94
C CYS A 220 -16.06 -9.14 7.73
N CYS A 221 -15.52 -8.52 6.67
CA CYS A 221 -16.31 -7.97 5.58
C CYS A 221 -15.74 -8.41 4.24
N ASP A 222 -15.61 -9.73 4.02
CA ASP A 222 -15.02 -10.33 2.80
C ASP A 222 -15.52 -9.65 1.53
N GLY A 223 -14.70 -8.76 0.95
CA GLY A 223 -15.00 -8.02 -0.27
C GLY A 223 -16.18 -7.03 -0.20
N LEU A 224 -16.73 -6.73 0.99
CA LEU A 224 -17.87 -5.80 1.12
C LEU A 224 -17.47 -4.33 1.02
N PHE A 225 -16.21 -3.99 1.31
CA PHE A 225 -15.71 -2.62 1.32
C PHE A 225 -14.44 -2.49 0.49
N THR A 226 -14.28 -1.33 -0.15
CA THR A 226 -13.00 -0.94 -0.76
C THR A 226 -12.01 -0.47 0.31
N PRO A 227 -10.69 -0.44 0.04
CA PRO A 227 -9.72 0.08 1.00
C PRO A 227 -10.04 1.50 1.48
N ALA A 228 -10.49 2.38 0.58
CA ALA A 228 -10.92 3.73 0.95
C ALA A 228 -12.12 3.73 1.92
N GLN A 229 -13.11 2.87 1.69
CA GLN A 229 -14.26 2.73 2.58
C GLN A 229 -13.86 2.16 3.94
N LEU A 230 -12.92 1.20 3.98
CA LEU A 230 -12.39 0.66 5.23
C LEU A 230 -11.69 1.73 6.07
N ARG A 231 -10.89 2.61 5.46
CA ARG A 231 -10.27 3.72 6.19
C ARG A 231 -11.30 4.66 6.82
N THR A 232 -12.39 4.97 6.10
CA THR A 232 -13.51 5.76 6.64
C THR A 232 -14.23 5.04 7.77
N ILE A 233 -14.42 3.73 7.66
CA ILE A 233 -15.05 2.94 8.71
C ILE A 233 -14.18 2.90 9.96
N ILE A 234 -12.87 2.72 9.80
CA ILE A 234 -11.91 2.66 10.91
C ILE A 234 -11.77 4.03 11.60
N SER A 235 -11.80 5.14 10.84
CA SER A 235 -11.79 6.47 11.46
C SER A 235 -13.08 6.78 12.23
N GLY A 236 -14.20 6.16 11.85
CA GLY A 236 -15.51 6.33 12.47
C GLY A 236 -16.02 5.13 13.26
N LEU A 237 -15.14 4.32 13.88
CA LEU A 237 -15.52 3.05 14.54
C LEU A 237 -16.68 3.18 15.52
N ASP A 238 -16.79 4.30 16.24
CA ASP A 238 -17.89 4.52 17.19
C ASP A 238 -19.27 4.46 16.51
N LEU A 239 -19.40 5.09 15.33
CA LEU A 239 -20.63 5.08 14.55
C LEU A 239 -20.81 3.75 13.81
N TYR A 240 -19.77 3.31 13.10
CA TYR A 240 -19.87 2.16 12.21
C TYR A 240 -19.91 0.83 12.98
N GLN A 241 -19.06 0.64 13.97
CA GLN A 241 -19.02 -0.60 14.77
C GLN A 241 -19.79 -0.45 16.09
N GLY A 242 -19.57 0.66 16.81
CA GLY A 242 -20.15 0.86 18.15
C GLY A 242 -21.67 0.99 18.15
N MET A 243 -22.27 1.49 17.06
CA MET A 243 -23.72 1.66 16.92
C MET A 243 -24.37 0.62 16.00
N LYS A 244 -23.74 -0.53 15.76
CA LYS A 244 -24.35 -1.64 15.00
C LYS A 244 -25.72 -2.03 15.56
N GLY A 245 -26.64 -2.35 14.66
CA GLY A 245 -28.04 -2.63 15.01
C GLY A 245 -28.93 -1.40 15.12
N THR A 246 -28.37 -0.19 15.01
CA THR A 246 -29.16 1.06 14.97
C THR A 246 -29.43 1.50 13.54
N ARG A 247 -30.50 2.29 13.36
CA ARG A 247 -30.79 2.97 12.10
C ARG A 247 -29.63 3.86 11.64
N ALA A 248 -29.02 4.61 12.56
CA ALA A 248 -27.94 5.56 12.24
C ALA A 248 -26.71 4.86 11.62
N ALA A 249 -26.28 3.73 12.21
CA ALA A 249 -25.17 2.96 11.66
C ALA A 249 -25.53 2.37 10.28
N LEU A 250 -26.73 1.81 10.14
CA LEU A 250 -27.17 1.24 8.86
C LEU A 250 -27.28 2.30 7.76
N GLU A 251 -27.80 3.50 8.07
CA GLU A 251 -27.85 4.63 7.13
C GLU A 251 -26.46 5.06 6.69
N ALA A 252 -25.54 5.27 7.65
CA ALA A 252 -24.17 5.73 7.38
C ALA A 252 -23.38 4.73 6.51
N VAL A 253 -23.55 3.43 6.74
CA VAL A 253 -22.84 2.37 6.01
C VAL A 253 -23.36 2.23 4.58
N LEU A 254 -24.69 2.25 4.42
CA LEU A 254 -25.30 2.20 3.11
C LEU A 254 -24.96 3.44 2.30
N GLU A 255 -24.95 4.62 2.93
CA GLU A 255 -24.51 5.86 2.28
C GLU A 255 -23.04 5.77 1.83
N LEU A 256 -22.15 5.23 2.66
CA LEU A 256 -20.75 5.04 2.32
C LEU A 256 -20.55 4.07 1.12
N VAL A 257 -21.36 3.01 1.04
CA VAL A 257 -21.27 2.00 -0.03
C VAL A 257 -21.94 2.45 -1.31
N CYS A 258 -23.12 3.06 -1.21
CA CYS A 258 -23.95 3.46 -2.34
C CYS A 258 -23.65 4.88 -2.85
N GLY A 259 -22.95 5.71 -2.07
CA GLY A 259 -22.70 7.12 -2.36
C GLY A 259 -23.92 8.03 -2.22
N VAL A 260 -25.05 7.49 -1.76
CA VAL A 260 -26.32 8.20 -1.57
C VAL A 260 -27.00 7.77 -0.27
N PRO A 261 -27.65 8.68 0.46
CA PRO A 261 -28.31 8.34 1.71
C PRO A 261 -29.54 7.45 1.47
N PRO A 262 -29.65 6.30 2.17
CA PRO A 262 -30.86 5.48 2.11
C PRO A 262 -32.02 6.14 2.87
N ARG A 263 -33.25 5.73 2.56
CA ARG A 263 -34.42 6.02 3.40
C ARG A 263 -34.90 4.75 4.08
N ILE A 264 -34.79 4.69 5.41
CA ILE A 264 -35.25 3.56 6.21
C ILE A 264 -36.63 3.85 6.80
N VAL A 265 -37.59 2.99 6.45
CA VAL A 265 -38.98 3.06 6.93
C VAL A 265 -39.26 1.87 7.84
N GLU A 266 -39.60 2.16 9.10
CA GLU A 266 -39.94 1.17 10.11
C GLU A 266 -41.45 1.13 10.35
N ARG A 267 -41.99 -0.04 10.70
CA ARG A 267 -43.44 -0.23 10.89
C ARG A 267 -44.07 0.78 11.84
N PHE A 268 -43.43 1.06 12.98
CA PHE A 268 -44.00 1.94 13.99
C PHE A 268 -44.23 3.38 13.48
N GLN A 269 -43.50 3.82 12.45
CA GLN A 269 -43.61 5.17 11.92
C GLN A 269 -44.96 5.41 11.26
N TRP A 270 -45.48 4.41 10.54
CA TRP A 270 -46.77 4.53 9.85
C TRP A 270 -47.92 3.85 10.59
N GLU A 271 -47.65 2.90 11.48
CA GLU A 271 -48.68 2.25 12.30
C GLU A 271 -49.38 3.22 13.25
N ARG A 272 -48.64 4.23 13.74
CA ARG A 272 -49.17 5.29 14.62
C ARG A 272 -50.08 6.28 13.90
N ILE A 273 -50.10 6.26 12.57
CA ILE A 273 -50.91 7.17 11.77
C ILE A 273 -52.33 6.57 11.63
N PRO A 274 -53.39 7.34 11.94
CA PRO A 274 -54.76 6.90 11.69
C PRO A 274 -55.01 6.84 10.18
N LEU A 275 -54.91 5.63 9.62
CA LEU A 275 -55.06 5.34 8.19
C LEU A 275 -56.33 4.53 7.93
N PRO A 276 -57.07 4.82 6.83
CA PRO A 276 -58.13 3.93 6.35
C PRO A 276 -57.63 2.50 6.11
N PRO A 277 -58.48 1.46 6.26
CA PRO A 277 -58.07 0.07 6.12
C PRO A 277 -57.34 -0.24 4.81
N ALA A 278 -57.81 0.33 3.69
CA ALA A 278 -57.18 0.17 2.38
C ALA A 278 -55.74 0.72 2.33
N ARG A 279 -55.50 1.90 2.91
CA ARG A 279 -54.15 2.50 2.97
C ARG A 279 -53.23 1.76 3.92
N ARG A 280 -53.76 1.25 5.04
CA ARG A 280 -52.99 0.41 5.96
C ARG A 280 -52.55 -0.90 5.29
N ALA A 281 -53.43 -1.55 4.53
CA ALA A 281 -53.09 -2.73 3.75
C ALA A 281 -52.03 -2.43 2.66
N LEU A 282 -52.13 -1.26 2.00
CA LEU A 282 -51.13 -0.80 1.04
C LEU A 282 -49.76 -0.63 1.69
N TYR A 283 -49.66 0.04 2.84
CA TYR A 283 -48.40 0.27 3.53
C TYR A 283 -47.77 -1.03 4.04
N GLY A 284 -48.57 -1.96 4.55
CA GLY A 284 -48.08 -3.30 4.90
C GLY A 284 -47.50 -4.05 3.69
N ARG A 285 -48.11 -3.89 2.50
CA ARG A 285 -47.56 -4.44 1.25
C ARG A 285 -46.28 -3.75 0.79
N LEU A 286 -46.14 -2.43 0.96
CA LEU A 286 -44.97 -1.68 0.49
C LEU A 286 -43.78 -1.79 1.45
N TYR A 287 -43.99 -1.53 2.74
CA TYR A 287 -42.93 -1.38 3.74
C TYR A 287 -42.74 -2.61 4.64
N GLY A 288 -43.58 -3.64 4.51
CA GLY A 288 -43.57 -4.81 5.37
C GLY A 288 -44.60 -4.72 6.49
N GLY A 289 -45.23 -5.86 6.81
CA GLY A 289 -46.33 -5.95 7.76
C GLY A 289 -45.95 -6.55 9.11
N ASP A 290 -44.76 -7.13 9.25
CA ASP A 290 -44.37 -7.88 10.45
C ASP A 290 -43.91 -6.95 11.58
N SER A 291 -44.08 -7.38 12.82
CA SER A 291 -43.58 -6.63 13.98
C SER A 291 -42.06 -6.64 13.96
N GLY A 292 -41.43 -5.46 13.95
CA GLY A 292 -39.98 -5.33 13.90
C GLY A 292 -39.38 -5.43 12.50
N SER A 293 -40.17 -5.45 11.43
CA SER A 293 -39.64 -5.33 10.06
C SER A 293 -39.34 -3.87 9.69
N PHE A 294 -38.32 -3.68 8.87
CA PHE A 294 -38.02 -2.39 8.24
C PHE A 294 -37.80 -2.52 6.73
N CYS A 295 -38.02 -1.41 6.02
CA CYS A 295 -37.83 -1.32 4.58
C CYS A 295 -36.75 -0.28 4.27
N VAL A 296 -35.75 -0.69 3.52
CA VAL A 296 -34.67 0.17 3.01
C VAL A 296 -35.03 0.57 1.59
N LEU A 297 -35.20 1.87 1.38
CA LEU A 297 -35.44 2.45 0.06
C LEU A 297 -34.15 3.10 -0.42
N LEU A 298 -33.68 2.71 -1.60
CA LEU A 298 -32.53 3.31 -2.27
C LEU A 298 -32.95 3.98 -3.57
N PRO A 299 -32.48 5.20 -3.87
CA PRO A 299 -32.72 5.83 -5.16
C PRO A 299 -32.02 5.05 -6.29
N PRO A 300 -32.39 5.30 -7.56
CA PRO A 300 -31.71 4.66 -8.67
C PRO A 300 -30.25 5.13 -8.76
N LEU A 301 -29.31 4.19 -8.81
CA LEU A 301 -27.88 4.45 -8.86
C LEU A 301 -27.28 4.03 -10.21
N PRO A 302 -26.40 4.82 -10.82
CA PRO A 302 -25.61 4.35 -11.96
C PRO A 302 -24.60 3.30 -11.46
N GLY A 303 -24.76 2.05 -11.92
CA GLY A 303 -23.90 0.95 -11.48
C GLY A 303 -24.28 0.42 -10.11
N PHE A 304 -25.49 -0.13 -9.97
CA PHE A 304 -25.94 -0.73 -8.71
C PHE A 304 -24.94 -1.75 -8.17
N PRO A 305 -24.56 -1.67 -6.87
CA PRO A 305 -23.93 -2.79 -6.22
C PRO A 305 -24.87 -4.00 -6.34
N GLU A 306 -24.31 -5.19 -6.55
CA GLU A 306 -25.11 -6.40 -6.67
C GLU A 306 -26.11 -6.51 -5.50
N PRO A 307 -27.41 -6.72 -5.76
CA PRO A 307 -28.42 -6.76 -4.69
C PRO A 307 -28.07 -7.70 -3.54
N GLY A 308 -27.45 -8.85 -3.85
CA GLY A 308 -26.99 -9.81 -2.84
C GLY A 308 -25.90 -9.26 -1.91
N ARG A 309 -25.02 -8.38 -2.40
CA ARG A 309 -24.01 -7.69 -1.59
C ARG A 309 -24.66 -6.73 -0.59
N LEU A 310 -25.66 -5.97 -1.03
CA LEU A 310 -26.41 -5.06 -0.16
C LEU A 310 -27.26 -5.80 0.87
N GLU A 311 -27.89 -6.90 0.49
CA GLU A 311 -28.60 -7.75 1.46
C GLU A 311 -27.65 -8.31 2.53
N ARG A 312 -26.46 -8.80 2.14
CA ARG A 312 -25.44 -9.26 3.10
C ARG A 312 -25.01 -8.13 4.04
N LEU A 313 -24.83 -6.93 3.50
CA LEU A 313 -24.46 -5.74 4.27
C LEU A 313 -25.55 -5.32 5.27
N ILE A 314 -26.81 -5.27 4.83
CA ILE A 314 -27.95 -4.94 5.70
C ILE A 314 -28.03 -5.97 6.82
N ARG A 315 -27.90 -7.27 6.52
CA ARG A 315 -27.90 -8.34 7.54
C ARG A 315 -26.76 -8.19 8.54
N LEU A 316 -25.57 -7.79 8.11
CA LEU A 316 -24.41 -7.61 8.98
C LEU A 316 -24.61 -6.47 10.00
N TYR A 317 -25.35 -5.44 9.62
CA TYR A 317 -25.60 -4.26 10.46
C TYR A 317 -26.94 -4.29 11.18
N SER A 318 -27.79 -5.28 10.89
CA SER A 318 -29.09 -5.46 11.53
C SER A 318 -28.99 -6.42 12.72
N PRO A 319 -29.87 -6.28 13.72
CA PRO A 319 -30.01 -7.30 14.75
C PRO A 319 -30.37 -8.66 14.14
N ILE A 320 -29.94 -9.74 14.80
CA ILE A 320 -30.18 -11.10 14.33
C ILE A 320 -31.69 -11.36 14.25
N GLY A 321 -32.12 -11.89 13.11
CA GLY A 321 -33.52 -12.28 12.88
C GLY A 321 -34.46 -11.13 12.53
N THR A 322 -33.96 -9.90 12.36
CA THR A 322 -34.78 -8.77 11.92
C THR A 322 -35.11 -8.90 10.42
N PRO A 323 -36.41 -9.07 10.05
CA PRO A 323 -36.79 -9.12 8.66
C PRO A 323 -36.63 -7.73 8.04
N HIS A 324 -35.99 -7.67 6.87
CA HIS A 324 -35.84 -6.44 6.13
C HIS A 324 -36.30 -6.63 4.69
N ARG A 325 -36.73 -5.53 4.08
CA ARG A 325 -36.99 -5.46 2.65
C ARG A 325 -36.10 -4.39 2.03
N LEU A 326 -35.44 -4.74 0.93
CA LEU A 326 -34.68 -3.80 0.12
C LEU A 326 -35.50 -3.46 -1.13
N VAL A 327 -35.70 -2.17 -1.38
CA VAL A 327 -36.42 -1.67 -2.56
C VAL A 327 -35.58 -0.60 -3.25
N PHE A 328 -35.30 -0.82 -4.54
CA PHE A 328 -34.73 0.19 -5.41
C PHE A 328 -35.86 1.00 -6.04
N LEU A 329 -35.79 2.32 -5.90
CA LEU A 329 -36.79 3.21 -6.45
C LEU A 329 -36.57 3.38 -7.95
N ASN A 330 -37.62 3.19 -8.75
CA ASN A 330 -37.57 3.41 -10.18
C ASN A 330 -38.12 4.80 -10.53
N PRO A 331 -37.45 5.56 -11.42
CA PRO A 331 -38.08 6.72 -12.04
C PRO A 331 -39.20 6.20 -12.95
N CYS A 332 -40.44 6.66 -12.73
CA CYS A 332 -41.65 6.22 -13.45
C CYS A 332 -42.28 4.88 -13.00
N SER A 333 -42.61 4.73 -11.71
CA SER A 333 -43.43 3.63 -11.20
C SER A 333 -44.94 3.95 -11.21
N ARG A 334 -45.79 2.91 -11.17
CA ARG A 334 -47.27 3.04 -11.16
C ARG A 334 -47.76 3.69 -9.87
N ALA A 335 -48.92 4.36 -9.92
CA ALA A 335 -49.64 4.77 -8.72
C ALA A 335 -49.94 3.54 -7.85
N ASP A 336 -49.81 3.69 -6.53
CA ASP A 336 -49.85 2.63 -5.50
C ASP A 336 -48.62 1.67 -5.46
N ASP A 337 -47.54 2.01 -6.17
CA ASP A 337 -46.21 1.40 -6.01
C ASP A 337 -45.24 2.38 -5.31
N HIS A 338 -43.95 2.08 -5.25
CA HIS A 338 -42.90 2.96 -4.71
C HIS A 338 -42.63 4.18 -5.63
N CYS A 339 -43.63 5.04 -5.77
CA CYS A 339 -43.60 6.31 -6.50
C CYS A 339 -43.77 7.48 -5.52
N TYR A 340 -42.73 8.30 -5.35
CA TYR A 340 -42.72 9.40 -4.39
C TYR A 340 -42.54 10.73 -5.10
N LEU A 341 -43.44 11.69 -4.85
CA LEU A 341 -43.45 13.00 -5.53
C LEU A 341 -42.12 13.76 -5.38
N ASP A 342 -41.50 13.72 -4.19
CA ASP A 342 -40.25 14.41 -3.89
C ASP A 342 -38.99 13.59 -4.25
N GLY A 343 -39.09 12.57 -5.12
CA GLY A 343 -37.95 11.72 -5.44
C GLY A 343 -38.02 10.99 -6.78
N THR A 344 -39.05 10.17 -7.00
CA THR A 344 -39.18 9.31 -8.19
C THR A 344 -40.38 9.62 -9.08
N GLY A 345 -41.20 10.59 -8.68
CA GLY A 345 -42.32 11.12 -9.45
C GLY A 345 -41.84 11.89 -10.67
N VAL A 346 -41.38 11.18 -11.69
CA VAL A 346 -41.18 11.74 -13.03
C VAL A 346 -42.46 11.46 -13.80
N LEU A 347 -43.11 12.49 -14.33
CA LEU A 347 -44.19 12.31 -15.28
C LEU A 347 -43.59 11.63 -16.51
N ALA A 348 -44.09 10.44 -16.85
CA ALA A 348 -43.67 9.75 -18.06
C ALA A 348 -43.88 10.68 -19.26
N THR A 349 -42.81 11.12 -19.92
CA THR A 349 -42.90 11.64 -21.28
C THR A 349 -43.24 10.46 -22.19
N PRO A 350 -44.41 10.42 -22.83
CA PRO A 350 -44.75 9.31 -23.72
C PRO A 350 -43.72 9.25 -24.85
N GLY A 351 -43.07 8.10 -25.03
CA GLY A 351 -42.21 7.85 -26.18
C GLY A 351 -43.05 7.62 -27.42
N GLU A 352 -42.67 8.21 -28.56
CA GLU A 352 -43.26 7.86 -29.84
C GLU A 352 -42.89 6.41 -30.19
N ALA A 353 -43.90 5.58 -30.44
CA ALA A 353 -43.73 4.23 -30.95
C ALA A 353 -44.31 4.13 -32.37
N ALA A 354 -43.54 3.61 -33.31
CA ALA A 354 -44.03 3.29 -34.64
C ALA A 354 -44.86 1.99 -34.58
N ALA A 355 -46.12 2.07 -35.01
CA ALA A 355 -47.08 0.97 -34.95
C ALA A 355 -46.77 -0.12 -36.00
N ASN A 356 -45.85 -1.02 -35.70
CA ASN A 356 -45.67 -2.26 -36.46
C ASN A 356 -46.08 -3.47 -35.61
N ALA A 357 -47.38 -3.78 -35.67
CA ALA A 357 -48.00 -5.07 -35.32
C ALA A 357 -47.58 -5.75 -33.99
N GLY A 358 -47.53 -5.00 -32.89
CA GLY A 358 -47.39 -5.53 -31.53
C GLY A 358 -48.48 -4.97 -30.60
N THR A 359 -48.95 -5.80 -29.65
CA THR A 359 -49.93 -5.42 -28.63
C THR A 359 -49.40 -4.26 -27.79
N LEU A 360 -50.15 -3.17 -27.73
CA LEU A 360 -49.78 -1.93 -27.05
C LEU A 360 -50.07 -2.04 -25.55
N ASP A 361 -49.03 -2.03 -24.70
CA ASP A 361 -49.17 -1.86 -23.26
C ASP A 361 -49.30 -0.37 -22.91
N GLY A 362 -50.55 0.12 -22.85
CA GLY A 362 -51.06 1.21 -22.00
C GLY A 362 -50.43 2.62 -22.02
N PHE A 363 -49.31 2.88 -22.70
CA PHE A 363 -48.55 4.13 -22.58
C PHE A 363 -48.15 4.75 -23.93
N ILE A 364 -48.99 4.65 -24.95
CA ILE A 364 -48.75 5.29 -26.25
C ILE A 364 -49.99 6.07 -26.66
N ALA A 365 -49.84 7.38 -26.89
CA ALA A 365 -50.83 8.18 -27.61
C ALA A 365 -50.54 8.06 -29.10
N LEU A 366 -51.55 7.72 -29.91
CA LEU A 366 -51.47 7.83 -31.36
C LEU A 366 -51.45 9.32 -31.72
N GLY A 367 -50.43 9.73 -32.47
CA GLY A 367 -50.36 11.05 -33.10
C GLY A 367 -51.32 11.20 -34.26
#